data_AF-A0A2Z5E8E9-F1
#
_entry.id   AF-A0A2Z5E8E9-F1
#
_cell.length_a   1.000
_cell.length_b   1.000
_cell.length_c   1.000
_cell.angle_alpha   90.00
_cell.angle_beta   90.00
_cell.angle_gamma   90.00
#
_symmetry.space_group_name_H-M   'P 1'
#
loop_
_entity.id
_entity.type
_entity.pdbx_description
1 polymer ?
#
loop_
_entity_poly.entity_id
_entity_poly.type
_entity_poly.pdbx_seq_one_letter_code
_entity_poly.pdbx_strand_id
1 'polypeptide(L)'
;MADVTLDKLKIAISDHLAGKTDRAEVSALDVIIAHARAENADVSPWIPLIIKLVETMDVTQTGFWPAIRQLVRKLDIQDQAVAGVIEKALTAPESQIESFDRYEGWRAFTDAGGYLTVKQVEALNELRDQRSPLWLDLALIAHRGDPMGFMAKLSRLVSEGRIKLSDIKPRLAELQSVFGQNLFLQEMQSLSEYFRDAEEAINFGNWIDNRIGTLIFSENLIHHSTIHPINFEALFAEAADFAFFSAPTPQPILQAAA
;
A
#
# COMPACT_ATOMS: atom_id res chain seq x y z
N MET A 1 6.64 26.74 18.05
CA MET A 1 7.56 26.78 16.91
C MET A 1 9.01 26.89 17.37
N ALA A 2 9.64 25.75 17.67
CA ALA A 2 11.07 25.68 17.43
C ALA A 2 11.27 25.92 15.93
N ASP A 3 11.97 26.99 15.58
CA ASP A 3 12.19 27.41 14.19
C ASP A 3 12.93 26.29 13.43
N VAL A 4 12.19 25.49 12.66
CA VAL A 4 12.75 24.44 11.81
C VAL A 4 13.29 25.15 10.58
N THR A 5 14.60 25.29 10.52
CA THR A 5 15.29 25.91 9.40
C THR A 5 15.66 24.88 8.35
N LEU A 6 15.91 25.34 7.12
CA LEU A 6 16.41 24.51 6.03
C LEU A 6 17.67 23.72 6.43
N ASP A 7 18.59 24.35 7.16
CA ASP A 7 19.85 23.71 7.59
C ASP A 7 19.61 22.56 8.57
N LYS A 8 18.68 22.74 9.52
CA LYS A 8 18.30 21.66 10.45
C LYS A 8 17.71 20.47 9.71
N LEU A 9 16.88 20.73 8.68
CA LEU A 9 16.32 19.66 7.86
C LEU A 9 17.36 18.95 7.01
N LYS A 10 18.29 19.69 6.40
CA LYS A 10 19.41 19.10 5.64
C LYS A 10 20.25 18.18 6.51
N ILE A 11 20.56 18.60 7.74
CA ILE A 11 21.29 17.77 8.71
C ILE A 11 20.48 16.53 9.07
N ALA A 12 19.20 16.69 9.42
CA ALA A 12 18.35 15.56 9.80
C ALA A 12 18.15 14.54 8.67
N ILE A 13 18.00 15.00 7.42
CA ILE A 13 17.96 14.12 6.25
C ILE A 13 19.32 13.43 6.10
N SER A 14 20.43 14.17 6.13
CA SER A 14 21.78 13.57 5.99
C SER A 14 22.06 12.51 7.07
N ASP A 15 21.64 12.74 8.31
CA ASP A 15 21.76 11.77 9.40
C ASP A 15 20.87 10.55 9.20
N HIS A 16 19.64 10.75 8.70
CA HIS A 16 18.73 9.67 8.32
C HIS A 16 19.34 8.81 7.19
N LEU A 17 19.91 9.43 6.16
CA LEU A 17 20.59 8.75 5.06
C LEU A 17 21.83 7.97 5.53
N ALA A 18 22.53 8.49 6.53
CA ALA A 18 23.66 7.80 7.17
C ALA A 18 23.22 6.70 8.16
N GLY A 19 21.92 6.45 8.32
CA GLY A 19 21.38 5.46 9.26
C GLY A 19 21.63 5.80 10.72
N LYS A 20 21.88 7.07 11.05
CA LYS A 20 22.10 7.50 12.43
C LYS A 20 20.77 7.57 13.16
N THR A 21 20.58 6.65 14.08
CA THR A 21 19.44 6.61 14.99
C THR A 21 19.91 6.69 16.44
N ASP A 22 19.00 7.09 17.33
CA ASP A 22 19.25 7.01 18.77
C ASP A 22 19.10 5.57 19.30
N ARG A 23 19.19 5.40 20.63
CA ARG A 23 19.04 4.09 21.28
C ARG A 23 17.65 3.45 21.10
N ALA A 24 16.66 4.22 20.65
CA ALA A 24 15.30 3.78 20.39
C ALA A 24 15.03 3.59 18.89
N GLU A 25 16.07 3.58 18.05
CA GLU A 25 15.98 3.50 16.59
C GLU A 25 15.23 4.68 15.94
N VAL A 26 15.14 5.82 16.64
CA VAL A 26 14.47 7.02 16.14
C VAL A 26 15.49 7.92 15.44
N SER A 27 15.19 8.33 14.21
CA SER A 27 16.04 9.28 13.48
C SER A 27 15.73 10.73 13.87
N ALA A 28 16.70 11.64 13.68
CA ALA A 28 16.47 13.07 13.90
C ALA A 28 15.30 13.62 13.04
N LEU A 29 15.10 13.05 11.84
CA LEU A 29 13.98 13.38 10.96
C LEU A 29 12.63 12.99 11.59
N ASP A 30 12.53 11.82 12.23
CA ASP A 30 11.32 11.40 12.93
C ASP A 30 10.98 12.32 14.10
N VAL A 31 11.98 12.75 14.86
CA VAL A 31 11.80 13.70 15.96
C VAL A 31 11.25 15.03 15.44
N ILE A 32 11.82 15.57 14.36
CA ILE A 32 11.36 16.82 13.76
C ILE A 32 9.90 16.71 13.30
N ILE A 33 9.54 15.63 12.61
CA ILE A 33 8.17 15.39 12.14
C ILE A 33 7.20 15.24 13.31
N ALA A 34 7.57 14.48 14.35
CA ALA A 34 6.73 14.26 15.51
C ALA A 34 6.42 15.58 16.24
N HIS A 35 7.42 16.45 16.41
CA HIS A 35 7.22 17.77 17.00
C HIS A 35 6.29 18.65 16.14
N ALA A 36 6.49 18.67 14.82
CA ALA A 36 5.64 19.43 13.90
C ALA A 36 4.16 19.00 14.00
N ARG A 37 3.91 17.68 14.06
CA ARG A 37 2.56 17.14 14.21
C ARG A 37 1.96 17.40 15.59
N ALA A 38 2.75 17.28 16.66
CA ALA A 38 2.28 17.50 18.02
C ALA A 38 1.85 18.96 18.26
N GLU A 39 2.50 19.91 17.58
CA GLU A 39 2.11 21.33 17.63
C GLU A 39 0.84 21.62 16.80
N ASN A 40 0.23 20.63 16.11
CA ASN A 40 -0.76 20.83 15.05
C ASN A 40 -0.32 21.95 14.10
N ALA A 41 0.98 21.97 13.78
CA ALA A 41 1.58 23.10 13.09
C ALA A 41 0.91 23.28 11.73
N ASP A 42 0.63 24.54 11.39
CA ASP A 42 0.36 24.94 10.02
C ASP A 42 1.47 24.37 9.12
N VAL A 43 1.08 23.71 8.03
CA VAL A 43 1.99 23.08 7.08
C VAL A 43 2.62 24.11 6.12
N SER A 44 2.05 25.31 6.05
CA SER A 44 2.50 26.39 5.15
C SER A 44 4.00 26.73 5.25
N PRO A 45 4.64 26.74 6.44
CA PRO A 45 6.09 26.96 6.56
C PRO A 45 6.94 25.81 5.99
N TRP A 46 6.39 24.59 5.88
CA TRP A 46 7.10 23.42 5.39
C TRP A 46 7.20 23.36 3.86
N ILE A 47 6.20 23.89 3.16
CA ILE A 47 6.15 23.95 1.70
C ILE A 47 7.43 24.57 1.11
N PRO A 48 7.83 25.82 1.46
CA PRO A 48 9.05 26.42 0.91
C PRO A 48 10.33 25.71 1.37
N LEU A 49 10.31 25.00 2.51
CA LEU A 49 11.46 24.22 2.97
C LEU A 49 11.64 22.97 2.12
N ILE A 50 10.57 22.23 1.83
CA ILE A 50 10.62 21.03 0.98
C ILE A 50 11.04 21.40 -0.43
N ILE A 51 10.49 22.48 -1.00
CA ILE A 51 10.90 22.95 -2.33
C ILE A 51 12.40 23.20 -2.37
N LYS A 52 12.93 23.98 -1.42
CA LYS A 52 14.36 24.27 -1.35
C LYS A 52 15.21 23.02 -1.08
N LEU A 53 14.72 22.03 -0.34
CA LEU A 53 15.43 20.77 -0.14
C LEU A 53 15.63 20.03 -1.46
N VAL A 54 14.55 19.86 -2.23
CA VAL A 54 14.60 19.19 -3.55
C VAL A 54 15.48 19.96 -4.53
N GLU A 55 15.48 21.29 -4.50
CA GLU A 55 16.28 22.12 -5.40
C GLU A 55 17.78 22.18 -5.04
N THR A 56 18.16 21.93 -3.78
CA THR A 56 19.52 22.19 -3.30
C THR A 56 20.28 20.99 -2.78
N MET A 57 19.61 19.86 -2.55
CA MET A 57 20.27 18.60 -2.18
C MET A 57 20.52 17.74 -3.42
N ASP A 58 21.44 16.78 -3.29
CA ASP A 58 21.67 15.78 -4.32
C ASP A 58 20.52 14.77 -4.35
N VAL A 59 19.62 14.94 -5.33
CA VAL A 59 18.43 14.09 -5.51
C VAL A 59 18.77 12.68 -6.03
N THR A 60 20.02 12.41 -6.37
CA THR A 60 20.50 11.08 -6.77
C THR A 60 21.01 10.25 -5.59
N GLN A 61 21.19 10.86 -4.43
CA GLN A 61 21.64 10.18 -3.23
C GLN A 61 20.61 9.14 -2.76
N THR A 62 21.05 7.88 -2.61
CA THR A 62 20.20 6.79 -2.13
C THR A 62 19.52 7.13 -0.80
N GLY A 63 18.21 6.93 -0.72
CA GLY A 63 17.42 7.21 0.48
C GLY A 63 16.82 8.62 0.55
N PHE A 64 17.23 9.54 -0.33
CA PHE A 64 16.74 10.91 -0.35
C PHE A 64 15.21 10.96 -0.56
N TRP A 65 14.72 10.23 -1.55
CA TRP A 65 13.30 10.22 -1.90
C TRP A 65 12.39 9.58 -0.84
N PRO A 66 12.76 8.47 -0.18
CA PRO A 66 12.09 8.01 1.03
C PRO A 66 11.94 9.10 2.09
N ALA A 67 12.99 9.88 2.37
CA ALA A 67 12.94 10.94 3.36
C ALA A 67 11.99 12.08 2.95
N ILE A 68 12.00 12.48 1.67
CA ILE A 68 11.05 13.47 1.13
C ILE A 68 9.62 12.97 1.20
N ARG A 69 9.35 11.73 0.78
CA ARG A 69 8.03 11.12 0.88
C ARG A 69 7.55 11.07 2.32
N GLN A 70 8.43 10.70 3.24
CA GLN A 70 8.12 10.67 4.67
C GLN A 70 7.69 12.04 5.19
N LEU A 71 8.39 13.12 4.81
CA LEU A 71 8.01 14.49 5.15
C LEU A 71 6.64 14.84 4.58
N VAL A 72 6.46 14.70 3.27
CA VAL A 72 5.21 15.01 2.56
C VAL A 72 4.03 14.27 3.19
N ARG A 73 4.15 12.96 3.36
CA ARG A 73 3.07 12.09 3.84
C ARG A 73 2.78 12.28 5.33
N LYS A 74 3.80 12.34 6.21
CA LYS A 74 3.57 12.45 7.66
C LYS A 74 3.08 13.84 8.07
N LEU A 75 3.41 14.88 7.30
CA LEU A 75 2.92 16.23 7.50
C LEU A 75 1.65 16.55 6.69
N ASP A 76 1.12 15.58 5.94
CA ASP A 76 -0.08 15.73 5.09
C ASP A 76 -0.02 16.94 4.14
N ILE A 77 1.14 17.10 3.49
CA ILE A 77 1.38 18.21 2.57
C ILE A 77 0.82 17.84 1.21
N GLN A 78 -0.31 18.44 0.83
CA GLN A 78 -0.94 18.29 -0.49
C GLN A 78 -0.86 19.63 -1.23
N ASP A 79 0.30 19.89 -1.84
CA ASP A 79 0.61 21.17 -2.49
C ASP A 79 1.19 20.98 -3.90
N GLN A 80 0.62 21.70 -4.88
CA GLN A 80 0.99 21.57 -6.29
C GLN A 80 2.40 22.10 -6.60
N ALA A 81 2.92 23.07 -5.84
CA ALA A 81 4.29 23.54 -6.05
C ALA A 81 5.30 22.50 -5.56
N VAL A 82 5.01 21.82 -4.45
CA VAL A 82 5.80 20.66 -3.99
C VAL A 82 5.74 19.52 -5.01
N ALA A 83 4.56 19.18 -5.52
CA ALA A 83 4.44 18.15 -6.56
C ALA A 83 5.25 18.54 -7.82
N GLY A 84 5.14 19.79 -8.29
CA GLY A 84 5.82 20.27 -9.48
C GLY A 84 7.36 20.21 -9.39
N VAL A 85 7.94 20.54 -8.23
CA VAL A 85 9.41 20.46 -8.06
C VAL A 85 9.90 19.02 -8.01
N ILE A 86 9.12 18.13 -7.38
CA ILE A 86 9.42 16.69 -7.34
C ILE A 86 9.39 16.11 -8.76
N GLU A 87 8.33 16.38 -9.53
CA GLU A 87 8.20 15.91 -10.91
C GLU A 87 9.38 16.40 -11.78
N LYS A 88 9.71 17.69 -11.68
CA LYS A 88 10.83 18.28 -12.42
C LYS A 88 12.16 17.58 -12.10
N ALA A 89 12.41 17.28 -10.83
CA ALA A 89 13.63 16.58 -10.42
C ALA A 89 13.68 15.12 -10.94
N LEU A 90 12.55 14.40 -10.91
CA LEU A 90 12.46 13.00 -11.36
C LEU A 90 12.54 12.84 -12.88
N THR A 91 12.19 13.88 -13.63
CA THR A 91 12.16 13.89 -15.10
C THR A 91 13.38 14.57 -15.73
N ALA A 92 14.31 15.07 -14.90
CA ALA A 92 15.55 15.67 -15.37
C ALA A 92 16.40 14.64 -16.15
N PRO A 93 16.84 14.93 -17.40
CA PRO A 93 17.57 13.98 -18.25
C PRO A 93 18.86 13.41 -17.62
N GLU A 94 19.50 14.19 -16.78
CA GLU A 94 20.75 13.87 -16.08
C GLU A 94 20.55 13.06 -14.79
N SER A 95 19.30 12.81 -14.37
CA SER A 95 19.00 12.15 -13.10
C SER A 95 19.20 10.63 -13.17
N GLN A 96 20.38 10.17 -12.77
CA GLN A 96 20.66 8.74 -12.54
C GLN A 96 20.15 8.32 -11.16
N ILE A 97 18.83 8.34 -10.97
CA ILE A 97 18.18 7.92 -9.73
C ILE A 97 17.92 6.41 -9.77
N GLU A 98 18.35 5.70 -8.73
CA GLU A 98 18.12 4.25 -8.57
C GLU A 98 16.64 3.89 -8.60
N SER A 99 16.31 2.67 -9.06
CA SER A 99 14.92 2.22 -9.24
C SER A 99 14.04 2.39 -7.98
N PHE A 100 14.55 2.04 -6.79
CA PHE A 100 13.77 2.16 -5.55
C PHE A 100 13.51 3.63 -5.19
N ASP A 101 14.54 4.47 -5.22
CA ASP A 101 14.41 5.91 -4.97
C ASP A 101 13.51 6.59 -6.00
N ARG A 102 13.57 6.18 -7.27
CA ARG A 102 12.67 6.67 -8.32
C ARG A 102 11.21 6.32 -8.01
N TYR A 103 10.95 5.11 -7.52
CA TYR A 103 9.61 4.72 -7.05
C TYR A 103 9.15 5.62 -5.89
N GLU A 104 9.98 5.80 -4.88
CA GLU A 104 9.64 6.62 -3.70
C GLU A 104 9.42 8.09 -4.06
N GLY A 105 10.17 8.61 -5.03
CA GLY A 105 9.96 9.96 -5.56
C GLY A 105 8.61 10.11 -6.25
N TRP A 106 8.23 9.17 -7.11
CA TRP A 106 6.89 9.20 -7.75
C TRP A 106 5.76 9.03 -6.73
N ARG A 107 5.98 8.27 -5.65
CA ARG A 107 5.03 8.22 -4.53
C ARG A 107 4.98 9.54 -3.77
N ALA A 108 6.11 10.21 -3.53
CA ALA A 108 6.14 11.54 -2.93
C ALA A 108 5.38 12.56 -3.78
N PHE A 109 5.54 12.50 -5.10
CA PHE A 109 4.78 13.32 -6.05
C PHE A 109 3.27 13.13 -5.89
N THR A 110 2.80 11.87 -5.86
CA THR A 110 1.36 11.59 -5.69
C THR A 110 0.85 11.96 -4.29
N ASP A 111 1.66 11.69 -3.25
CA ASP A 111 1.33 12.03 -1.86
C ASP A 111 1.25 13.57 -1.70
N ALA A 112 2.01 14.34 -2.49
CA ALA A 112 1.95 15.79 -2.56
C ALA A 112 0.74 16.34 -3.35
N GLY A 113 -0.14 15.48 -3.85
CA GLY A 113 -1.30 15.88 -4.67
C GLY A 113 -1.02 15.95 -6.18
N GLY A 114 0.14 15.48 -6.64
CA GLY A 114 0.45 15.34 -8.06
C GLY A 114 -0.40 14.26 -8.74
N TYR A 115 -0.77 14.50 -10.00
CA TYR A 115 -1.51 13.54 -10.81
C TYR A 115 -0.56 12.70 -11.67
N LEU A 116 -0.39 11.43 -11.32
CA LEU A 116 0.46 10.50 -12.04
C LEU A 116 -0.27 9.94 -13.27
N THR A 117 0.25 10.21 -14.46
CA THR A 117 -0.34 9.76 -15.72
C THR A 117 0.17 8.38 -16.14
N VAL A 118 -0.65 7.66 -16.91
CA VAL A 118 -0.26 6.38 -17.54
C VAL A 118 1.02 6.53 -18.36
N LYS A 119 1.16 7.62 -19.12
CA LYS A 119 2.36 7.88 -19.93
C LYS A 119 3.62 7.98 -19.09
N GLN A 120 3.56 8.66 -17.94
CA GLN A 120 4.71 8.77 -17.03
C GLN A 120 5.10 7.40 -16.47
N VAL A 121 4.13 6.59 -16.01
CA VAL A 121 4.41 5.25 -15.47
C VAL A 121 4.97 4.30 -16.52
N GLU A 122 4.43 4.32 -17.73
CA GLU A 122 4.93 3.49 -18.84
C GLU A 122 6.35 3.87 -19.28
N ALA A 123 6.78 5.12 -19.04
CA ALA A 123 8.16 5.54 -19.29
C ALA A 123 9.17 4.96 -18.27
N LEU A 124 8.70 4.43 -17.13
CA LEU A 124 9.55 3.83 -16.07
C LEU A 124 9.93 2.38 -16.40
N ASN A 125 10.51 2.16 -17.58
CA ASN A 125 10.88 0.82 -18.07
C ASN A 125 11.86 0.12 -17.12
N GLU A 126 12.88 0.83 -16.62
CA GLU A 126 13.86 0.25 -15.68
C GLU A 126 13.21 -0.23 -14.38
N LEU A 127 12.28 0.56 -13.83
CA LEU A 127 11.53 0.16 -12.63
C LEU A 127 10.66 -1.08 -12.92
N ARG A 128 9.99 -1.10 -14.07
CA ARG A 128 9.18 -2.25 -14.50
C ARG A 128 10.05 -3.51 -14.66
N ASP A 129 11.25 -3.38 -15.19
CA ASP A 129 12.12 -4.51 -15.53
C ASP A 129 12.90 -5.03 -14.31
N GLN A 130 13.34 -4.14 -13.41
CA GLN A 130 14.14 -4.51 -12.23
C GLN A 130 13.30 -4.75 -10.97
N ARG A 131 12.15 -4.09 -10.85
CA ARG A 131 11.30 -4.03 -9.64
C ARG A 131 9.81 -3.99 -10.01
N SER A 132 9.35 -4.96 -10.82
CA SER A 132 7.97 -5.01 -11.32
C SER A 132 6.89 -4.80 -10.25
N PRO A 133 7.01 -5.34 -9.01
CA PRO A 133 6.01 -5.09 -7.96
C PRO A 133 5.87 -3.61 -7.56
N LEU A 134 6.96 -2.83 -7.57
CA LEU A 134 6.93 -1.40 -7.27
C LEU A 134 6.37 -0.60 -8.44
N TRP A 135 6.71 -1.00 -9.67
CA TRP A 135 6.08 -0.43 -10.86
C TRP A 135 4.56 -0.65 -10.85
N LEU A 136 4.09 -1.83 -10.43
CA LEU A 136 2.67 -2.17 -10.34
C LEU A 136 1.89 -1.24 -9.41
N ASP A 137 2.50 -0.81 -8.29
CA ASP A 137 1.88 0.18 -7.40
C ASP A 137 1.63 1.51 -8.11
N LEU A 138 2.63 2.00 -8.86
CA LEU A 138 2.49 3.25 -9.60
C LEU A 138 1.48 3.12 -10.74
N ALA A 139 1.47 1.96 -11.41
CA ALA A 139 0.48 1.66 -12.44
C ALA A 139 -0.94 1.65 -11.88
N LEU A 140 -1.15 1.12 -10.69
CA LEU A 140 -2.46 1.09 -10.04
C LEU A 140 -2.97 2.52 -9.76
N ILE A 141 -2.09 3.40 -9.32
CA ILE A 141 -2.41 4.82 -9.12
C ILE A 141 -2.75 5.50 -10.44
N ALA A 142 -1.93 5.32 -11.48
CA ALA A 142 -2.09 5.99 -12.77
C ALA A 142 -3.31 5.50 -13.57
N HIS A 143 -3.70 4.24 -13.38
CA HIS A 143 -4.84 3.61 -14.06
C HIS A 143 -6.13 3.61 -13.23
N ARG A 144 -6.24 4.45 -12.19
CA ARG A 144 -7.45 4.49 -11.34
C ARG A 144 -8.75 4.74 -12.13
N GLY A 145 -8.66 5.44 -13.27
CA GLY A 145 -9.79 5.66 -14.20
C GLY A 145 -9.86 4.68 -15.39
N ASP A 146 -8.94 3.72 -15.48
CA ASP A 146 -8.85 2.74 -16.56
C ASP A 146 -8.47 1.33 -16.01
N PRO A 147 -9.41 0.68 -15.30
CA PRO A 147 -9.18 -0.63 -14.69
C PRO A 147 -8.83 -1.71 -15.71
N MET A 148 -9.44 -1.69 -16.90
CA MET A 148 -9.18 -2.68 -17.94
C MET A 148 -7.76 -2.53 -18.52
N GLY A 149 -7.31 -1.29 -18.75
CA GLY A 149 -5.92 -1.04 -19.14
C GLY A 149 -4.92 -1.53 -18.10
N PHE A 150 -5.23 -1.37 -16.81
CA PHE A 150 -4.40 -1.95 -15.73
C PHE A 150 -4.37 -3.48 -15.78
N MET A 151 -5.50 -4.15 -15.92
CA MET A 151 -5.55 -5.62 -15.95
C MET A 151 -4.77 -6.21 -17.11
N ALA A 152 -4.88 -5.63 -18.30
CA ALA A 152 -4.10 -6.06 -19.45
C ALA A 152 -2.58 -6.02 -19.17
N LYS A 153 -2.11 -5.02 -18.41
CA LYS A 153 -0.71 -4.90 -18.00
C LYS A 153 -0.34 -5.91 -16.92
N LEU A 154 -1.20 -6.09 -15.92
CA LEU A 154 -1.00 -7.07 -14.85
C LEU A 154 -0.92 -8.50 -15.41
N SER A 155 -1.87 -8.91 -16.24
CA SER A 155 -1.89 -10.24 -16.87
C SER A 155 -0.65 -10.47 -17.74
N ARG A 156 -0.17 -9.45 -18.44
CA ARG A 156 1.10 -9.53 -19.17
C ARG A 156 2.28 -9.78 -18.23
N LEU A 157 2.40 -9.04 -17.13
CA LEU A 157 3.50 -9.22 -16.18
C LEU A 157 3.46 -10.58 -15.47
N VAL A 158 2.27 -11.09 -15.16
CA VAL A 158 2.08 -12.42 -14.58
C VAL A 158 2.49 -13.51 -15.59
N SER A 159 2.03 -13.42 -16.84
CA SER A 159 2.41 -14.39 -17.89
C SER A 159 3.89 -14.33 -18.28
N GLU A 160 4.55 -13.20 -18.08
CA GLU A 160 6.00 -13.05 -18.21
C GLU A 160 6.77 -13.65 -17.00
N GLY A 161 6.09 -14.00 -15.91
CA GLY A 161 6.68 -14.49 -14.66
C GLY A 161 7.36 -13.39 -13.82
N ARG A 162 7.04 -12.12 -14.10
CA ARG A 162 7.62 -10.96 -13.42
C ARG A 162 6.88 -10.55 -12.16
N ILE A 163 5.62 -10.96 -12.05
CA ILE A 163 4.74 -10.73 -10.90
C ILE A 163 4.22 -12.08 -10.43
N LYS A 164 4.39 -12.34 -9.14
CA LYS A 164 3.86 -13.53 -8.46
C LYS A 164 2.62 -13.19 -7.67
N LEU A 165 1.92 -14.22 -7.18
CA LEU A 165 0.76 -14.08 -6.33
C LEU A 165 1.09 -13.35 -5.03
N SER A 166 2.30 -13.57 -4.48
CA SER A 166 2.79 -12.85 -3.32
C SER A 166 2.87 -11.34 -3.53
N ASP A 167 3.06 -10.90 -4.77
CA ASP A 167 3.13 -9.48 -5.13
C ASP A 167 1.73 -8.90 -5.35
N ILE A 168 0.76 -9.70 -5.80
CA ILE A 168 -0.61 -9.26 -6.02
C ILE A 168 -1.39 -9.17 -4.71
N LYS A 169 -1.21 -10.16 -3.81
CA LYS A 169 -1.98 -10.29 -2.56
C LYS A 169 -2.07 -9.00 -1.72
N PRO A 170 -0.97 -8.26 -1.49
CA PRO A 170 -1.01 -7.01 -0.73
C PRO A 170 -1.87 -5.91 -1.36
N ARG A 171 -2.11 -5.97 -2.68
CA ARG A 171 -2.80 -4.94 -3.47
C ARG A 171 -4.28 -5.24 -3.69
N LEU A 172 -4.76 -6.42 -3.26
CA LEU A 172 -6.12 -6.89 -3.55
C LEU A 172 -7.22 -5.94 -3.06
N ALA A 173 -7.05 -5.31 -1.89
CA ALA A 173 -8.05 -4.37 -1.36
C ALA A 173 -8.16 -3.11 -2.24
N GLU A 174 -7.02 -2.60 -2.70
CA GLU A 174 -6.98 -1.43 -3.58
C GLU A 174 -7.50 -1.77 -4.97
N LEU A 175 -7.14 -2.95 -5.51
CA LEU A 175 -7.73 -3.48 -6.74
C LEU A 175 -9.24 -3.62 -6.60
N GLN A 176 -9.75 -4.22 -5.52
CA GLN A 176 -11.20 -4.32 -5.30
C GLN A 176 -11.87 -2.94 -5.27
N SER A 177 -11.22 -1.94 -4.68
CA SER A 177 -11.72 -0.56 -4.64
C SER A 177 -11.73 0.13 -6.01
N VAL A 178 -10.76 -0.15 -6.89
CA VAL A 178 -10.65 0.46 -8.22
C VAL A 178 -11.62 -0.18 -9.21
N PHE A 179 -11.75 -1.50 -9.16
CA PHE A 179 -12.53 -2.27 -10.12
C PHE A 179 -14.02 -2.34 -9.75
N GLY A 180 -14.33 -2.18 -8.47
CA GLY A 180 -15.63 -2.57 -7.94
C GLY A 180 -15.74 -4.09 -7.82
N GLN A 181 -16.67 -4.55 -6.99
CA GLN A 181 -16.70 -5.93 -6.51
C GLN A 181 -16.87 -6.98 -7.62
N ASN A 182 -17.82 -6.78 -8.54
CA ASN A 182 -18.14 -7.79 -9.56
C ASN A 182 -17.06 -7.90 -10.63
N LEU A 183 -16.56 -6.76 -11.11
CA LEU A 183 -15.49 -6.73 -12.12
C LEU A 183 -14.18 -7.27 -11.53
N PHE A 184 -13.87 -6.91 -10.28
CA PHE A 184 -12.70 -7.43 -9.58
C PHE A 184 -12.67 -8.96 -9.56
N LEU A 185 -13.79 -9.63 -9.22
CA LEU A 185 -13.82 -11.09 -9.15
C LEU A 185 -13.62 -11.75 -10.52
N GLN A 186 -14.28 -11.23 -11.56
CA GLN A 186 -14.14 -11.75 -12.94
C GLN A 186 -12.70 -11.60 -13.45
N GLU A 187 -12.09 -10.43 -13.23
CA GLU A 187 -10.74 -10.14 -13.67
C GLU A 187 -9.69 -10.94 -12.89
N MET A 188 -9.86 -11.10 -11.57
CA MET A 188 -8.96 -11.92 -10.77
C MET A 188 -9.09 -13.41 -11.09
N GLN A 189 -10.29 -13.90 -11.41
CA GLN A 189 -10.48 -15.28 -11.86
C GLN A 189 -9.75 -15.50 -13.19
N SER A 190 -9.92 -14.59 -14.16
CA SER A 190 -9.21 -14.63 -15.44
C SER A 190 -7.69 -14.55 -15.26
N LEU A 191 -7.21 -13.78 -14.28
CA LEU A 191 -5.78 -13.64 -13.99
C LEU A 191 -5.13 -14.98 -13.57
N SER A 192 -5.90 -15.90 -12.96
CA SER A 192 -5.40 -17.23 -12.57
C SER A 192 -4.85 -18.04 -13.75
N GLU A 193 -5.41 -17.85 -14.95
CA GLU A 193 -5.02 -18.56 -16.17
C GLU A 193 -3.64 -18.13 -16.70
N TYR A 194 -3.14 -16.96 -16.27
CA TYR A 194 -1.87 -16.41 -16.73
C TYR A 194 -0.68 -16.84 -15.88
N PHE A 195 -0.91 -17.49 -14.73
CA PHE A 195 0.19 -17.98 -13.88
C PHE A 195 0.90 -19.15 -14.56
N ARG A 196 2.23 -19.09 -14.60
CA ARG A 196 3.07 -20.16 -15.16
C ARG A 196 3.12 -21.40 -14.28
N ASP A 197 3.04 -21.19 -12.97
CA ASP A 197 3.03 -22.27 -11.99
C ASP A 197 1.58 -22.74 -11.77
N ALA A 198 1.31 -24.01 -12.11
CA ALA A 198 0.01 -24.62 -11.97
C ALA A 198 -0.46 -24.68 -10.52
N GLU A 199 0.46 -24.87 -9.56
CA GLU A 199 0.12 -24.88 -8.14
C GLU A 199 -0.28 -23.47 -7.66
N GLU A 200 0.45 -22.45 -8.11
CA GLU A 200 0.13 -21.04 -7.83
C GLU A 200 -1.23 -20.64 -8.44
N ALA A 201 -1.49 -21.06 -9.69
CA ALA A 201 -2.76 -20.85 -10.38
C ALA A 201 -3.94 -21.48 -9.62
N ILE A 202 -3.81 -22.75 -9.22
CA ILE A 202 -4.85 -23.48 -8.47
C ILE A 202 -5.08 -22.83 -7.11
N ASN A 203 -4.01 -22.51 -6.38
CA ASN A 203 -4.11 -21.87 -5.06
C ASN A 203 -4.79 -20.49 -5.16
N PHE A 204 -4.51 -19.74 -6.23
CA PHE A 204 -5.16 -18.45 -6.46
C PHE A 204 -6.62 -18.60 -6.87
N GLY A 205 -6.94 -19.52 -7.79
CA GLY A 205 -8.30 -19.83 -8.21
C GLY A 205 -9.19 -20.26 -7.04
N ASN A 206 -8.74 -21.24 -6.24
CA ASN A 206 -9.46 -21.69 -5.04
C ASN A 206 -9.71 -20.55 -4.04
N TRP A 207 -8.76 -19.62 -3.91
CA TRP A 207 -8.91 -18.47 -3.04
C TRP A 207 -9.98 -17.49 -3.56
N ILE A 208 -9.99 -17.22 -4.87
CA ILE A 208 -11.01 -16.39 -5.52
C ILE A 208 -12.38 -17.05 -5.40
N ASP A 209 -12.49 -18.35 -5.69
CA ASP A 209 -13.75 -19.10 -5.64
C ASP A 209 -14.38 -19.09 -4.25
N ASN A 210 -13.57 -19.25 -3.19
CA ASN A 210 -14.05 -19.12 -1.81
C ASN A 210 -14.61 -17.72 -1.52
N ARG A 211 -14.00 -16.68 -2.09
CA ARG A 211 -14.42 -15.28 -1.91
C ARG A 211 -15.68 -14.97 -2.71
N ILE A 212 -15.81 -15.49 -3.94
CA ILE A 212 -17.04 -15.42 -4.75
C ILE A 212 -18.19 -16.16 -4.05
N GLY A 213 -17.94 -17.39 -3.58
CA GLY A 213 -18.95 -18.21 -2.90
C GLY A 213 -19.50 -17.55 -1.64
N THR A 214 -18.64 -16.89 -0.86
CA THR A 214 -19.04 -16.11 0.32
C THR A 214 -19.95 -14.94 -0.06
N LEU A 215 -19.70 -14.29 -1.19
CA LEU A 215 -20.46 -13.13 -1.65
C LEU A 215 -21.85 -13.52 -2.17
N ILE A 216 -21.94 -14.56 -3.01
CA ILE A 216 -23.22 -15.10 -3.50
C ILE A 216 -24.09 -15.55 -2.32
N PHE A 217 -23.49 -16.19 -1.31
CA PHE A 217 -24.21 -16.61 -0.11
C PHE A 217 -24.76 -15.40 0.67
N SER A 218 -23.97 -14.33 0.81
CA SER A 218 -24.41 -13.10 1.48
C SER A 218 -25.51 -12.34 0.72
N GLU A 219 -25.44 -12.27 -0.61
CA GLU A 219 -26.47 -11.62 -1.44
C GLU A 219 -27.79 -12.42 -1.43
N ASN A 220 -27.73 -13.76 -1.45
CA ASN A 220 -28.91 -14.60 -1.34
C ASN A 220 -29.58 -14.51 0.04
N LEU A 221 -28.83 -14.34 1.12
CA LEU A 221 -29.39 -14.09 2.45
C LEU A 221 -30.12 -12.73 2.52
N ILE A 222 -29.62 -11.70 1.83
CA ILE A 222 -30.26 -10.37 1.75
C ILE A 222 -31.53 -10.42 0.88
N HIS A 223 -31.52 -11.17 -0.21
CA HIS A 223 -32.72 -11.36 -1.05
C HIS A 223 -33.79 -12.26 -0.42
N HIS A 224 -33.42 -13.23 0.42
CA HIS A 224 -34.40 -14.04 1.14
C HIS A 224 -34.97 -13.35 2.39
N SER A 225 -34.24 -12.42 3.00
CA SER A 225 -34.71 -11.65 4.16
C SER A 225 -35.66 -10.50 3.81
N THR A 226 -35.79 -10.14 2.53
CA THR A 226 -36.83 -9.20 2.05
C THR A 226 -38.17 -9.88 1.71
N ILE A 227 -38.24 -11.21 1.66
CA ILE A 227 -39.47 -11.96 1.35
C ILE A 227 -40.05 -12.65 2.59
N HIS A 228 -39.24 -12.97 3.61
CA HIS A 228 -39.72 -13.31 4.95
C HIS A 228 -38.72 -12.82 6.00
N PRO A 229 -39.15 -12.14 7.08
CA PRO A 229 -38.24 -11.79 8.17
C PRO A 229 -37.74 -13.08 8.82
N ILE A 230 -36.47 -13.39 8.61
CA ILE A 230 -35.78 -14.52 9.25
C ILE A 230 -35.65 -14.16 10.73
N ASN A 231 -36.30 -14.93 11.60
CA ASN A 231 -36.11 -14.81 13.04
C ASN A 231 -34.77 -15.42 13.42
N PHE A 232 -33.74 -14.57 13.57
CA PHE A 232 -32.38 -14.97 13.92
C PHE A 232 -32.29 -15.76 15.23
N GLU A 233 -33.24 -15.65 16.15
CA GLU A 233 -33.23 -16.40 17.42
C GLU A 233 -33.38 -17.92 17.22
N ALA A 234 -34.07 -18.37 16.15
CA ALA A 234 -34.25 -19.80 15.89
C ALA A 234 -32.97 -20.47 15.34
N LEU A 235 -32.16 -19.74 14.57
CA LEU A 235 -30.92 -20.25 13.96
C LEU A 235 -29.78 -20.44 14.98
N PHE A 236 -29.79 -19.68 16.08
CA PHE A 236 -28.79 -19.83 17.14
C PHE A 236 -29.14 -20.92 18.18
N ALA A 237 -30.39 -21.37 18.25
CA ALA A 237 -30.80 -22.44 19.15
C ALA A 237 -30.33 -23.83 18.67
N GLU A 238 -30.32 -24.09 17.36
CA GLU A 238 -29.90 -25.39 16.78
C GLU A 238 -28.37 -25.60 16.80
N ALA A 239 -27.57 -24.53 16.86
CA ALA A 239 -26.11 -24.64 16.92
C ALA A 239 -25.57 -25.03 18.31
N ALA A 240 -26.37 -24.87 19.36
CA ALA A 240 -25.97 -25.17 20.74
C ALA A 240 -26.03 -26.68 21.07
N ASP A 241 -26.87 -27.45 20.38
CA ASP A 241 -27.07 -28.89 20.65
C ASP A 241 -25.98 -29.80 20.03
N PHE A 242 -25.12 -29.27 19.14
CA PHE A 242 -24.03 -30.04 18.53
C PHE A 242 -22.70 -30.00 19.29
N ALA A 243 -22.58 -29.19 20.37
CA ALA A 243 -21.35 -29.08 21.17
C ALA A 243 -21.24 -30.12 22.31
N PHE A 244 -22.08 -31.16 22.31
CA PHE A 244 -22.18 -32.15 23.38
C PHE A 244 -21.50 -33.50 23.05
N PHE A 245 -20.25 -33.52 22.57
CA PHE A 245 -19.42 -34.73 22.67
C PHE A 245 -17.92 -34.43 22.86
N SER A 246 -17.44 -34.81 24.06
CA SER A 246 -16.07 -35.22 24.40
C SER A 246 -15.00 -34.15 24.69
N ALA A 247 -15.01 -33.62 25.92
CA ALA A 247 -13.78 -33.21 26.60
C ALA A 247 -13.51 -34.18 27.79
N PRO A 248 -12.30 -34.74 27.95
CA PRO A 248 -12.00 -35.61 29.07
C PRO A 248 -11.88 -34.81 30.37
N THR A 249 -12.47 -35.35 31.43
CA THR A 249 -12.57 -34.78 32.77
C THR A 249 -11.20 -34.74 33.47
N PRO A 250 -10.75 -33.60 34.03
CA PRO A 250 -9.60 -33.60 34.93
C PRO A 250 -10.01 -34.09 36.33
N GLN A 251 -9.30 -35.07 36.87
CA GLN A 251 -9.50 -35.56 38.25
C GLN A 251 -9.00 -34.54 39.29
N PRO A 252 -9.65 -34.42 40.46
CA PRO A 252 -9.24 -33.52 41.52
C PRO A 252 -8.07 -34.10 42.34
N ILE A 253 -6.99 -33.34 42.48
CA ILE A 253 -5.95 -33.61 43.47
C ILE A 253 -6.49 -33.16 44.84
N LEU A 254 -6.69 -34.12 45.73
CA LEU A 254 -7.04 -33.93 47.13
C LEU A 254 -5.95 -33.15 47.88
N GLN A 255 -6.35 -32.07 48.55
CA GLN A 255 -5.63 -31.56 49.72
C GLN A 255 -5.76 -32.58 50.86
N ALA A 256 -4.64 -32.99 51.44
CA ALA A 256 -4.59 -33.57 52.77
C ALA A 256 -3.67 -32.70 53.63
N ALA A 257 -4.27 -32.13 54.66
CA ALA A 257 -3.58 -31.47 55.76
C ALA A 257 -2.91 -32.52 56.67
N ALA A 258 -1.66 -32.24 57.05
CA ALA A 258 -1.05 -32.58 58.34
C ALA A 258 0.03 -31.54 58.61
#